data_AF-A0A1Q2YYK9-F1
#
_entry.id   AF-A0A1Q2YYK9-F1
#
_cell.length_a   1.000
_cell.length_b   1.000
_cell.length_c   1.000
_cell.angle_alpha   90.00
_cell.angle_beta   90.00
_cell.angle_gamma   90.00
#
_symmetry.space_group_name_H-M   'P 1'
#
loop_
_entity.id
_entity.type
_entity.pdbx_description
1 polymer ?
#
loop_
_entity_poly.entity_id
_entity_poly.type
_entity_poly.pdbx_seq_one_letter_code
_entity_poly.pdbx_strand_id
1 'polypeptide(L)'
;MLVTRRPKLACRACPGVVLQAPAPARLIEGGVPTEATVAHVLVSRYADHLPLYRQSQILARQGIEIGREILADWSGTGALEIVPVVRRMHEILLASPRLFADETTMPVLDPGRGKTKKGFAWAIARDDRPWGGTDPPAVVFHYAPGRGAEHAKDLLSTYAGILQCDGYGGYKALAASNAGITLAFCWSHVRREFIELARGKAAPIASETLQRVAALYAIETEIRGKPPEVRRAVRQEQSRPLVDDLFAWLTERLATLPGGSPTAQAIRYALNHREGLVRFLDDGRIELDTNTVERAIRPICLSRKNALFASGDDGGARWAAVASLVETCKLNGVDPQRYFTDMLTRLVNGWPNSRIDELMPWRWAAEERASASTDDREGLQASLTTLRQFLRTDYRGLVTLVAEWGELRKALGLWKVPHYSTLAYAARRLLPEAEKGGSSTTPRWSSSGGCGSAWNRNPVGGVIGVQNYPPGFEMLPFLERSGGGDAERGHDCPDPAGSLC
;
A
#
# COMPACT_ATOMS: atom_id res chain seq x y z
N MET A 1 10.01 9.82 -28.16
CA MET A 1 9.29 8.57 -28.47
C MET A 1 10.29 7.43 -28.50
N LEU A 2 10.16 6.43 -27.63
CA LEU A 2 10.98 5.21 -27.69
C LEU A 2 10.55 4.43 -28.94
N VAL A 3 11.49 4.12 -29.83
CA VAL A 3 11.23 3.38 -31.08
C VAL A 3 11.85 2.00 -30.97
N THR A 4 11.02 0.96 -30.87
CA THR A 4 11.48 -0.43 -30.92
C THR A 4 11.78 -0.81 -32.37
N ARG A 5 13.07 -0.81 -32.75
CA ARG A 5 13.51 -1.27 -34.07
C ARG A 5 13.69 -2.78 -34.09
N ARG A 6 12.92 -3.48 -34.94
CA ARG A 6 13.04 -4.92 -35.18
C ARG A 6 13.67 -5.16 -36.55
N PRO A 7 14.99 -5.42 -36.64
CA PRO A 7 15.65 -5.62 -37.92
C PRO A 7 15.07 -6.85 -38.63
N LYS A 8 14.86 -6.74 -39.95
CA LYS A 8 14.58 -7.88 -40.80
C LYS A 8 15.92 -8.46 -41.24
N LEU A 9 16.17 -9.72 -40.92
CA LEU A 9 17.40 -10.42 -41.25
C LEU A 9 17.11 -11.41 -42.38
N ALA A 10 17.92 -11.38 -43.44
CA ALA A 10 17.85 -12.34 -44.53
C ALA A 10 19.14 -13.18 -44.53
N CYS A 11 19.00 -14.50 -44.64
CA CYS A 11 20.16 -15.38 -44.80
C CYS A 11 20.67 -15.29 -46.25
N ARG A 12 21.95 -15.01 -46.43
CA ARG A 12 22.57 -14.97 -47.79
C ARG A 12 22.61 -16.33 -48.47
N ALA A 13 22.57 -17.43 -47.71
CA ALA A 13 22.60 -18.79 -48.22
C ALA A 13 21.21 -19.42 -48.45
N CYS A 14 20.15 -18.85 -47.84
CA CYS A 14 18.78 -19.37 -47.96
C CYS A 14 17.90 -18.33 -48.68
N PRO A 15 17.84 -18.35 -50.03
CA PRO A 15 17.01 -17.41 -50.78
C PRO A 15 15.53 -17.53 -50.36
N GLY A 16 14.90 -16.39 -50.10
CA GLY A 16 13.47 -16.29 -49.75
C GLY A 16 13.14 -16.28 -48.26
N VAL A 17 14.09 -16.54 -47.36
CA VAL A 17 13.83 -16.54 -45.90
C VAL A 17 14.23 -15.21 -45.27
N VAL A 18 13.23 -14.39 -44.92
CA VAL A 18 13.39 -13.18 -44.09
C VAL A 18 12.87 -13.48 -42.69
N LEU A 19 13.74 -13.39 -41.69
CA LEU A 19 13.42 -13.56 -40.28
C LEU A 19 13.30 -12.19 -39.61
N GLN A 20 12.24 -11.99 -38.85
CA GLN A 20 12.07 -10.83 -37.98
C GLN A 20 11.54 -11.31 -36.64
N ALA A 21 12.11 -10.80 -35.54
CA ALA A 21 11.58 -11.11 -34.22
C ALA A 21 10.10 -10.66 -34.13
N PRO A 22 9.21 -11.47 -33.53
CA PRO A 22 7.82 -11.07 -33.30
C PRO A 22 7.78 -9.78 -32.48
N ALA A 23 6.74 -8.97 -32.66
CA ALA A 23 6.54 -7.82 -31.80
C ALA A 23 6.27 -8.33 -30.39
N PRO A 24 6.82 -7.68 -29.33
CA PRO A 24 6.35 -7.94 -27.98
C PRO A 24 4.83 -7.79 -27.93
N ALA A 25 4.15 -8.71 -27.25
CA ALA A 25 2.73 -8.57 -26.99
C ALA A 25 2.48 -7.30 -26.18
N ARG A 26 1.36 -6.64 -26.46
CA ARG A 26 0.97 -5.37 -25.83
C ARG A 26 -0.45 -5.47 -25.30
N LEU A 27 -0.68 -4.87 -24.13
CA LEU A 27 -2.03 -4.80 -23.56
C LEU A 27 -3.02 -4.08 -24.50
N ILE A 28 -2.56 -2.99 -25.13
CA ILE A 28 -3.30 -2.29 -26.18
C ILE A 28 -2.65 -2.63 -27.51
N GLU A 29 -3.22 -3.58 -28.25
CA GLU A 29 -2.70 -3.99 -29.56
C GLU A 29 -2.66 -2.82 -30.54
N GLY A 30 -1.51 -2.60 -31.18
CA GLY A 30 -1.30 -1.46 -32.09
C GLY A 30 -1.33 -0.08 -31.41
N GLY A 31 -1.59 -0.02 -30.11
CA GLY A 31 -1.66 1.21 -29.34
C GLY A 31 -0.30 1.81 -29.01
N VAL A 32 -0.31 3.09 -28.65
CA VAL A 32 0.87 3.80 -28.16
C VAL A 32 1.34 3.47 -26.73
N PRO A 33 0.49 3.04 -25.77
CA PRO A 33 0.95 2.88 -24.39
C PRO A 33 1.73 1.58 -24.20
N THR A 34 2.69 1.63 -23.28
CA THR A 34 3.27 0.42 -22.68
C THR A 34 2.40 -0.04 -21.50
N GLU A 35 2.66 -1.24 -21.00
CA GLU A 35 2.07 -1.78 -19.78
C GLU A 35 2.35 -0.86 -18.58
N ALA A 36 3.56 -0.29 -18.52
CA ALA A 36 3.95 0.70 -17.51
C ALA A 36 3.12 1.99 -17.61
N THR A 37 2.79 2.43 -18.83
CA THR A 37 1.95 3.59 -19.08
C THR A 37 0.51 3.33 -18.61
N VAL A 38 -0.05 2.16 -18.92
CA VAL A 38 -1.39 1.81 -18.44
C VAL A 38 -1.41 1.65 -16.92
N ALA A 39 -0.39 1.01 -16.34
CA ALA A 39 -0.20 0.93 -14.90
C ALA A 39 -0.17 2.33 -14.25
N HIS A 40 0.52 3.29 -14.85
CA HIS A 40 0.57 4.67 -14.36
C HIS A 40 -0.81 5.34 -14.33
N VAL A 41 -1.63 5.15 -15.37
CA VAL A 41 -3.00 5.69 -15.42
C VAL A 41 -3.87 5.08 -14.32
N LEU A 42 -3.77 3.76 -14.13
CA LEU A 42 -4.50 3.03 -13.08
C LEU A 42 -4.07 3.49 -11.68
N VAL A 43 -2.77 3.45 -11.39
CA VAL A 43 -2.22 3.82 -10.06
C VAL A 43 -2.52 5.28 -9.74
N SER A 44 -2.26 6.19 -10.67
CA SER A 44 -2.61 7.61 -10.48
C SER A 44 -4.09 7.80 -10.16
N ARG A 45 -4.97 7.06 -10.85
CA ARG A 45 -6.41 7.17 -10.62
C ARG A 45 -6.85 6.60 -9.28
N TYR A 46 -6.40 5.39 -8.94
CA TYR A 46 -6.97 4.60 -7.86
C TYR A 46 -6.14 4.65 -6.57
N ALA A 47 -4.81 4.73 -6.68
CA ALA A 47 -3.91 4.87 -5.54
C ALA A 47 -3.77 6.34 -5.10
N ASP A 48 -3.61 7.25 -6.08
CA ASP A 48 -3.33 8.67 -5.83
C ASP A 48 -4.57 9.57 -5.97
N HIS A 49 -5.72 8.97 -6.30
CA HIS A 49 -7.01 9.65 -6.42
C HIS A 49 -7.00 10.82 -7.42
N LEU A 50 -6.25 10.68 -8.53
CA LEU A 50 -6.11 11.65 -9.60
C LEU A 50 -7.07 11.32 -10.77
N PRO A 51 -8.16 12.08 -10.97
CA PRO A 51 -9.12 11.85 -12.05
C PRO A 51 -8.49 11.96 -13.44
N LEU A 52 -9.04 11.21 -14.41
CA LEU A 52 -8.49 11.12 -15.77
C LEU A 52 -8.35 12.47 -16.48
N TYR A 53 -9.29 13.40 -16.30
CA TYR A 53 -9.18 14.72 -16.93
C TYR A 53 -7.97 15.50 -16.40
N ARG A 54 -7.62 15.34 -15.10
CA ARG A 54 -6.41 15.96 -14.54
C ARG A 54 -5.15 15.29 -15.05
N GLN A 55 -5.16 13.96 -15.22
CA GLN A 55 -4.05 13.24 -15.84
C GLN A 55 -3.81 13.72 -17.27
N SER A 56 -4.88 13.84 -18.08
CA SER A 56 -4.81 14.40 -19.44
C SER A 56 -4.20 15.81 -19.46
N GLN A 57 -4.65 16.71 -18.56
CA GLN A 57 -4.07 18.06 -18.44
C GLN A 57 -2.60 18.05 -18.00
N ILE A 58 -2.19 17.12 -17.13
CA ILE A 58 -0.79 16.97 -16.72
C ILE A 58 0.07 16.55 -17.91
N LEU A 59 -0.40 15.60 -18.72
CA LEU A 59 0.28 15.12 -19.92
C LEU A 59 0.38 16.23 -20.98
N ALA A 60 -0.69 17.00 -21.20
CA ALA A 60 -0.70 18.12 -22.14
C ALA A 60 0.36 19.19 -21.79
N ARG A 61 0.58 19.48 -20.49
CA ARG A 61 1.67 20.38 -20.04
C ARG A 61 3.07 19.86 -20.37
N GLN A 62 3.22 18.56 -20.64
CA GLN A 62 4.46 17.94 -21.08
C GLN A 62 4.53 17.80 -22.61
N GLY A 63 3.58 18.40 -23.35
CA GLY A 63 3.47 18.27 -24.80
C GLY A 63 2.90 16.93 -25.27
N ILE A 64 2.25 16.17 -24.38
CA ILE A 64 1.65 14.87 -24.68
C ILE A 64 0.12 15.03 -24.72
N GLU A 65 -0.41 15.24 -25.92
CA GLU A 65 -1.85 15.38 -26.16
C GLU A 65 -2.55 14.01 -26.15
N ILE A 66 -3.09 13.62 -25.00
CA ILE A 66 -3.90 12.41 -24.82
C ILE A 66 -5.22 12.80 -24.16
N GLY A 67 -6.33 12.55 -24.84
CA GLY A 67 -7.67 12.85 -24.34
C GLY A 67 -8.13 11.89 -23.24
N ARG A 68 -9.13 12.33 -22.47
CA ARG A 68 -9.65 11.61 -21.29
C ARG A 68 -10.27 10.25 -21.65
N GLU A 69 -10.84 10.16 -22.84
CA GLU A 69 -11.48 8.98 -23.42
C GLU A 69 -10.44 7.89 -23.68
N ILE A 70 -9.28 8.25 -24.24
CA ILE A 70 -8.17 7.32 -24.45
C ILE A 70 -7.69 6.76 -23.10
N LEU A 71 -7.52 7.62 -22.09
CA LEU A 71 -7.13 7.17 -20.75
C LEU A 71 -8.20 6.27 -20.11
N ALA A 72 -9.48 6.53 -20.39
CA ALA A 72 -10.59 5.72 -19.90
C ALA A 72 -10.60 4.33 -20.55
N ASP A 73 -10.33 4.25 -21.85
CA ASP A 73 -10.22 3.00 -22.61
C ASP A 73 -9.04 2.15 -22.11
N TRP A 74 -7.88 2.77 -21.89
CA TRP A 74 -6.72 2.09 -21.30
C TRP A 74 -7.00 1.59 -19.89
N SER A 75 -7.66 2.42 -19.06
CA SER A 75 -8.07 2.02 -17.71
C SER A 75 -9.03 0.85 -17.75
N GLY A 76 -10.00 0.86 -18.68
CA GLY A 76 -10.98 -0.21 -18.86
C GLY A 76 -10.33 -1.52 -19.28
N THR A 77 -9.40 -1.46 -20.23
CA THR A 77 -8.67 -2.65 -20.72
C THR A 77 -7.79 -3.24 -19.61
N GLY A 78 -7.01 -2.41 -18.92
CA GLY A 78 -6.21 -2.87 -17.78
C GLY A 78 -7.05 -3.43 -16.64
N ALA A 79 -8.22 -2.84 -16.34
CA ALA A 79 -9.12 -3.36 -15.32
C ALA A 79 -9.75 -4.72 -15.70
N LEU A 80 -9.98 -4.98 -16.99
CA LEU A 80 -10.47 -6.27 -17.46
C LEU A 80 -9.40 -7.36 -17.35
N GLU A 81 -8.16 -7.03 -17.73
CA GLU A 81 -7.03 -7.96 -17.73
C GLU A 81 -6.73 -8.54 -16.34
N ILE A 82 -6.94 -7.74 -15.28
CA ILE A 82 -6.65 -8.13 -13.89
C ILE A 82 -7.74 -8.97 -13.23
N VAL A 83 -8.92 -9.12 -13.85
CA VAL A 83 -10.07 -9.81 -13.23
C VAL A 83 -9.73 -11.23 -12.72
N PRO A 84 -8.98 -12.06 -13.47
CA PRO A 84 -8.61 -13.40 -12.98
C PRO A 84 -7.79 -13.35 -11.68
N VAL A 85 -6.91 -12.34 -11.54
CA VAL A 85 -6.06 -12.16 -10.36
C VAL A 85 -6.91 -11.76 -9.15
N VAL A 86 -7.85 -10.82 -9.33
CA VAL A 86 -8.78 -10.39 -8.27
C VAL A 86 -9.69 -11.53 -7.84
N ARG A 87 -10.23 -12.31 -8.80
CA ARG A 87 -11.04 -13.48 -8.50
C ARG A 87 -10.27 -14.50 -7.66
N ARG A 88 -9.01 -14.77 -8.02
CA ARG A 88 -8.19 -15.69 -7.23
C ARG A 88 -7.92 -15.15 -5.83
N MET A 89 -7.64 -13.85 -5.71
CA MET A 89 -7.43 -13.20 -4.41
C MET A 89 -8.69 -13.30 -3.52
N HIS A 90 -9.88 -13.20 -4.11
CA HIS A 90 -11.15 -13.44 -3.43
C HIS A 90 -11.26 -14.87 -2.91
N GLU A 91 -10.99 -15.88 -3.73
CA GLU A 91 -10.98 -17.29 -3.31
C GLU A 91 -10.02 -17.55 -2.13
N ILE A 92 -8.82 -16.95 -2.18
CA ILE A 92 -7.83 -17.04 -1.09
C ILE A 92 -8.35 -16.41 0.20
N LEU A 93 -9.06 -15.27 0.10
CA LEU A 93 -9.68 -14.64 1.25
C LEU A 93 -10.80 -15.51 1.84
N LEU A 94 -11.65 -16.12 1.02
CA LEU A 94 -12.73 -16.99 1.50
C LEU A 94 -12.24 -18.24 2.24
N ALA A 95 -10.99 -18.66 2.04
CA ALA A 95 -10.38 -19.76 2.79
C ALA A 95 -9.84 -19.33 4.19
N SER A 96 -9.93 -18.04 4.53
CA SER A 96 -9.38 -17.52 5.78
C SER A 96 -10.24 -17.92 6.98
N PRO A 97 -9.66 -18.19 8.16
CA PRO A 97 -10.44 -18.53 9.35
C PRO A 97 -11.32 -17.38 9.84
N ARG A 98 -10.95 -16.16 9.46
CA ARG A 98 -11.62 -14.92 9.83
C ARG A 98 -11.50 -13.91 8.70
N LEU A 99 -12.58 -13.17 8.47
CA LEU A 99 -12.64 -12.04 7.56
C LEU A 99 -13.29 -10.86 8.26
N PHE A 100 -12.83 -9.66 7.94
CA PHE A 100 -13.58 -8.44 8.17
C PHE A 100 -14.51 -8.19 6.99
N ALA A 101 -15.69 -7.64 7.24
CA ALA A 101 -16.61 -7.17 6.20
C ALA A 101 -17.22 -5.81 6.55
N ASP A 102 -17.33 -4.95 5.54
CA ASP A 102 -17.98 -3.65 5.60
C ASP A 102 -18.32 -3.19 4.18
N GLU A 103 -19.09 -2.12 4.03
CA GLU A 103 -19.49 -1.60 2.73
C GLU A 103 -19.58 -0.07 2.70
N THR A 104 -19.25 0.49 1.54
CA THR A 104 -19.33 1.95 1.34
C THR A 104 -20.02 2.29 0.04
N THR A 105 -20.61 3.49 0.00
CA THR A 105 -21.30 3.97 -1.21
C THR A 105 -20.32 4.37 -2.30
N MET A 106 -20.67 4.05 -3.54
CA MET A 106 -20.00 4.46 -4.76
C MET A 106 -20.99 5.18 -5.69
N PRO A 107 -20.67 6.38 -6.20
CA PRO A 107 -21.50 7.05 -7.19
C PRO A 107 -21.33 6.36 -8.54
N VAL A 108 -22.45 6.05 -9.20
CA VAL A 108 -22.47 5.34 -10.48
C VAL A 108 -23.42 6.04 -11.43
N LEU A 109 -23.02 6.23 -12.69
CA LEU A 109 -23.93 6.75 -13.71
C LEU A 109 -25.07 5.77 -13.98
N ASP A 110 -26.26 6.31 -14.15
CA ASP A 110 -27.44 5.62 -14.68
C ASP A 110 -27.85 6.34 -15.97
N PRO A 111 -27.21 6.00 -17.11
CA PRO A 111 -27.44 6.70 -18.37
C PRO A 111 -28.90 6.67 -18.81
N GLY A 112 -29.61 5.56 -18.52
CA GLY A 112 -31.03 5.41 -18.82
C GLY A 112 -31.92 6.40 -18.08
N ARG A 113 -31.44 7.01 -16.98
CA ARG A 113 -32.16 8.02 -16.20
C ARG A 113 -31.50 9.40 -16.21
N GLY A 114 -30.38 9.57 -16.92
CA GLY A 114 -29.61 10.82 -16.98
C GLY A 114 -29.12 11.31 -15.60
N LYS A 115 -28.97 10.41 -14.63
CA LYS A 115 -28.64 10.74 -13.22
C LYS A 115 -27.55 9.83 -12.68
N THR A 116 -27.01 10.14 -11.50
CA THR A 116 -26.20 9.21 -10.74
C THR A 116 -27.08 8.39 -9.80
N LYS A 117 -26.83 7.08 -9.72
CA LYS A 117 -27.38 6.17 -8.72
C LYS A 117 -26.32 5.82 -7.67
N LYS A 118 -26.77 5.31 -6.53
CA LYS A 118 -25.90 4.78 -5.48
C LYS A 118 -25.62 3.31 -5.77
N GLY A 119 -24.37 2.97 -6.04
CA GLY A 119 -23.86 1.61 -5.90
C GLY A 119 -23.07 1.47 -4.60
N PHE A 120 -22.53 0.27 -4.36
CA PHE A 120 -21.80 -0.07 -3.15
C PHE A 120 -20.53 -0.86 -3.47
N ALA A 121 -19.43 -0.50 -2.82
CA ALA A 121 -18.27 -1.37 -2.69
C ALA A 121 -18.42 -2.16 -1.40
N TRP A 122 -18.64 -3.46 -1.54
CA TRP A 122 -18.59 -4.43 -0.45
C TRP A 122 -17.16 -4.90 -0.28
N ALA A 123 -16.58 -4.69 0.89
CA ALA A 123 -15.20 -5.03 1.18
C ALA A 123 -15.15 -6.27 2.08
N ILE A 124 -14.29 -7.22 1.71
CA ILE A 124 -13.81 -8.25 2.63
C ILE A 124 -12.31 -8.09 2.80
N ALA A 125 -11.83 -8.18 4.03
CA ALA A 125 -10.41 -8.02 4.32
C ALA A 125 -9.90 -9.06 5.31
N ARG A 126 -8.65 -9.48 5.12
CA ARG A 126 -7.87 -10.23 6.10
C ARG A 126 -6.66 -9.40 6.51
N ASP A 127 -6.46 -9.27 7.82
CA ASP A 127 -5.19 -8.84 8.40
C ASP A 127 -5.08 -9.49 9.78
N ASP A 128 -4.16 -10.44 9.87
CA ASP A 128 -4.01 -11.32 11.02
C ASP A 128 -2.75 -11.01 11.83
N ARG A 129 -1.96 -10.04 11.38
CA ARG A 129 -0.80 -9.51 12.11
C ARG A 129 -1.15 -9.07 13.54
N PRO A 130 -2.32 -8.48 13.84
CA PRO A 130 -2.67 -8.10 15.21
C PRO A 130 -2.70 -9.26 16.20
N TRP A 131 -2.94 -10.51 15.78
CA TRP A 131 -2.87 -11.69 16.64
C TRP A 131 -1.66 -12.58 16.34
N GLY A 132 -0.68 -12.07 15.57
CA GLY A 132 0.53 -12.81 15.21
C GLY A 132 0.32 -13.85 14.10
N GLY A 133 -0.78 -13.76 13.34
CA GLY A 133 -1.00 -14.63 12.18
C GLY A 133 0.00 -14.33 11.05
N THR A 134 0.36 -15.37 10.31
CA THR A 134 1.38 -15.32 9.25
C THR A 134 0.80 -15.11 7.86
N ASP A 135 -0.52 -15.24 7.70
CA ASP A 135 -1.16 -15.06 6.40
C ASP A 135 -1.05 -13.60 5.93
N PRO A 136 -0.75 -13.37 4.64
CA PRO A 136 -0.53 -12.03 4.12
C PRO A 136 -1.83 -11.20 4.19
N PRO A 137 -1.76 -9.91 4.55
CA PRO A 137 -2.93 -9.05 4.59
C PRO A 137 -3.44 -8.79 3.16
N ALA A 138 -4.76 -8.77 2.98
CA ALA A 138 -5.38 -8.50 1.68
C ALA A 138 -6.80 -7.95 1.83
N VAL A 139 -7.26 -7.25 0.79
CA VAL A 139 -8.62 -6.75 0.69
C VAL A 139 -9.16 -6.96 -0.72
N VAL A 140 -10.41 -7.42 -0.80
CA VAL A 140 -11.18 -7.46 -2.04
C VAL A 140 -12.41 -6.60 -1.89
N PHE A 141 -12.61 -5.71 -2.87
CA PHE A 141 -13.84 -4.99 -3.07
C PHE A 141 -14.66 -5.68 -4.16
N HIS A 142 -15.95 -5.82 -3.91
CA HIS A 142 -16.93 -6.27 -4.86
C HIS A 142 -17.96 -5.16 -5.06
N TYR A 143 -18.19 -4.79 -6.31
CA TYR A 143 -19.21 -3.82 -6.64
C TYR A 143 -20.59 -4.46 -6.66
N ALA A 144 -21.58 -3.81 -6.05
CA ALA A 144 -22.98 -4.15 -6.20
C ALA A 144 -23.85 -2.91 -6.44
N PRO A 145 -24.96 -3.04 -7.18
CA PRO A 145 -25.90 -1.93 -7.41
C PRO A 145 -26.74 -1.58 -6.18
N GLY A 146 -26.72 -2.42 -5.13
CA GLY A 146 -27.50 -2.23 -3.91
C GLY A 146 -26.72 -2.56 -2.63
N ARG A 147 -27.38 -2.35 -1.50
CA ARG A 147 -26.90 -2.70 -0.15
C ARG A 147 -27.65 -3.90 0.45
N GLY A 148 -28.49 -4.58 -0.33
CA GLY A 148 -29.28 -5.70 0.19
C GLY A 148 -28.42 -6.90 0.58
N ALA A 149 -28.98 -7.77 1.43
CA ALA A 149 -28.29 -8.94 1.96
C ALA A 149 -27.88 -9.95 0.87
N GLU A 150 -28.56 -9.94 -0.28
CA GLU A 150 -28.22 -10.74 -1.46
C GLU A 150 -26.76 -10.51 -1.92
N HIS A 151 -26.26 -9.27 -1.87
CA HIS A 151 -24.90 -8.98 -2.29
C HIS A 151 -23.84 -9.50 -1.31
N ALA A 152 -24.14 -9.45 -0.02
CA ALA A 152 -23.29 -10.08 1.00
C ALA A 152 -23.27 -11.61 0.82
N LYS A 153 -24.41 -12.22 0.47
CA LYS A 153 -24.54 -13.66 0.19
C LYS A 153 -23.75 -14.07 -1.03
N ASP A 154 -23.81 -13.31 -2.12
CA ASP A 154 -23.04 -13.61 -3.33
C ASP A 154 -21.53 -13.52 -3.05
N LEU A 155 -21.10 -12.46 -2.36
CA LEU A 155 -19.69 -12.22 -2.02
C LEU A 155 -19.10 -13.28 -1.07
N LEU A 156 -19.90 -13.78 -0.13
CA LEU A 156 -19.47 -14.72 0.93
C LEU A 156 -20.08 -16.11 0.77
N SER A 157 -20.52 -16.47 -0.44
CA SER A 157 -21.32 -17.67 -0.72
C SER A 157 -20.69 -18.98 -0.26
N THR A 158 -19.38 -19.12 -0.36
CA THR A 158 -18.63 -20.32 0.08
C THR A 158 -17.89 -20.12 1.40
N TYR A 159 -18.09 -18.97 2.06
CA TYR A 159 -17.38 -18.66 3.29
C TYR A 159 -17.92 -19.45 4.48
N ALA A 160 -17.00 -20.01 5.27
CA ALA A 160 -17.26 -20.57 6.58
C ALA A 160 -16.14 -20.14 7.52
N GLY A 161 -16.51 -19.57 8.67
CA GLY A 161 -15.55 -18.98 9.60
C GLY A 161 -16.14 -17.77 10.33
N ILE A 162 -15.24 -16.96 10.89
CA ILE A 162 -15.65 -15.78 11.67
C ILE A 162 -15.78 -14.59 10.73
N LEU A 163 -16.95 -13.99 10.66
CA LEU A 163 -17.18 -12.75 9.90
C LEU A 163 -17.28 -11.60 10.89
N GLN A 164 -16.28 -10.74 10.90
CA GLN A 164 -16.20 -9.59 11.77
C GLN A 164 -16.70 -8.34 11.05
N CYS A 165 -17.84 -7.82 11.49
CA CYS A 165 -18.54 -6.74 10.80
C CYS A 165 -19.13 -5.73 11.80
N ASP A 166 -19.76 -4.70 11.26
CA ASP A 166 -20.64 -3.84 12.04
C ASP A 166 -21.94 -4.58 12.42
N GLY A 167 -22.84 -3.89 13.12
CA GLY A 167 -24.16 -4.41 13.48
C GLY A 167 -25.17 -4.46 12.32
N TYR A 168 -24.76 -4.33 11.06
CA TYR A 168 -25.69 -4.22 9.93
C TYR A 168 -26.55 -5.48 9.76
N GLY A 169 -27.86 -5.27 9.55
CA GLY A 169 -28.84 -6.35 9.41
C GLY A 169 -28.57 -7.29 8.24
N GLY A 170 -27.88 -6.82 7.18
CA GLY A 170 -27.53 -7.66 6.03
C GLY A 170 -26.64 -8.85 6.42
N TYR A 171 -25.65 -8.63 7.29
CA TYR A 171 -24.77 -9.71 7.78
C TYR A 171 -25.52 -10.67 8.72
N LYS A 172 -26.46 -10.18 9.51
CA LYS A 172 -27.34 -11.05 10.32
C LYS A 172 -28.20 -11.96 9.45
N ALA A 173 -28.78 -11.43 8.37
CA ALA A 173 -29.55 -12.22 7.41
C ALA A 173 -28.68 -13.24 6.67
N LEU A 174 -27.42 -12.90 6.37
CA LEU A 174 -26.45 -13.84 5.82
C LEU A 174 -26.17 -15.00 6.78
N ALA A 175 -25.78 -14.71 8.03
CA ALA A 175 -25.46 -15.74 9.02
C ALA A 175 -26.67 -16.62 9.38
N ALA A 176 -27.88 -16.07 9.38
CA ALA A 176 -29.11 -16.85 9.56
C ALA A 176 -29.34 -17.87 8.42
N SER A 177 -28.86 -17.59 7.21
CA SER A 177 -28.96 -18.49 6.05
C SER A 177 -27.74 -19.39 5.83
N ASN A 178 -26.64 -19.16 6.54
CA ASN A 178 -25.40 -19.95 6.43
C ASN A 178 -24.84 -20.25 7.82
N ALA A 179 -25.12 -21.45 8.32
CA ALA A 179 -24.66 -21.91 9.63
C ALA A 179 -23.13 -22.02 9.77
N GLY A 180 -22.39 -21.96 8.67
CA GLY A 180 -20.92 -21.92 8.68
C GLY A 180 -20.34 -20.55 9.08
N ILE A 181 -21.16 -19.49 9.15
CA ILE A 181 -20.71 -18.13 9.47
C ILE A 181 -21.01 -17.78 10.92
N THR A 182 -19.97 -17.35 11.64
CA THR A 182 -20.07 -16.83 13.00
C THR A 182 -19.82 -15.32 13.02
N LEU A 183 -20.80 -14.52 13.38
CA LEU A 183 -20.67 -13.04 13.38
C LEU A 183 -19.93 -12.52 14.62
N ALA A 184 -18.87 -11.75 14.44
CA ALA A 184 -18.25 -10.96 15.50
C ALA A 184 -18.55 -9.48 15.29
N PHE A 185 -19.04 -8.79 16.32
CA PHE A 185 -19.44 -7.39 16.19
C PHE A 185 -18.37 -6.43 16.73
N CYS A 186 -18.31 -5.27 16.11
CA CYS A 186 -17.34 -4.23 16.41
C CYS A 186 -17.73 -3.35 17.60
N TRP A 187 -16.87 -3.26 18.62
CA TRP A 187 -17.06 -2.35 19.74
C TRP A 187 -16.90 -0.87 19.39
N SER A 188 -16.19 -0.53 18.29
CA SER A 188 -16.06 0.87 17.86
C SER A 188 -17.42 1.48 17.48
N HIS A 189 -18.33 0.66 16.95
CA HIS A 189 -19.69 1.09 16.61
C HIS A 189 -20.53 1.34 17.86
N VAL A 190 -20.45 0.46 18.87
CA VAL A 190 -21.06 0.70 20.18
C VAL A 190 -20.51 1.98 20.79
N ARG A 191 -19.19 2.14 20.81
CA ARG A 191 -18.51 3.31 21.37
C ARG A 191 -18.93 4.60 20.67
N ARG A 192 -19.11 4.59 19.35
CA ARG A 192 -19.51 5.76 18.55
C ARG A 192 -20.86 6.32 19.00
N GLU A 193 -21.85 5.47 19.25
CA GLU A 193 -23.17 5.89 19.75
C GLU A 193 -23.04 6.68 21.06
N PHE A 194 -22.22 6.20 22.00
CA PHE A 194 -22.02 6.87 23.29
C PHE A 194 -21.14 8.14 23.20
N ILE A 195 -20.18 8.20 22.27
CA ILE A 195 -19.40 9.43 22.01
C ILE A 195 -20.32 10.57 21.59
N GLU A 196 -21.23 10.31 20.65
CA GLU A 196 -22.16 11.34 20.16
C GLU A 196 -23.07 11.85 21.30
N LEU A 197 -23.53 10.96 22.18
CA LEU A 197 -24.31 11.34 23.36
C LEU A 197 -23.49 12.16 24.37
N ALA A 198 -22.22 11.81 24.59
CA ALA A 198 -21.33 12.50 25.52
C ALA A 198 -20.89 13.91 25.06
N ARG A 199 -21.08 14.25 23.77
CA ARG A 199 -20.90 15.63 23.28
C ARG A 199 -21.97 16.58 23.86
N GLY A 200 -23.11 16.06 24.29
CA GLY A 200 -24.09 16.81 25.08
C GLY A 200 -23.57 17.06 26.50
N LYS A 201 -23.76 18.27 27.05
CA LYS A 201 -23.15 18.73 28.31
C LYS A 201 -23.51 17.92 29.59
N ALA A 202 -24.35 16.88 29.52
CA ALA A 202 -24.66 16.02 30.66
C ALA A 202 -25.20 14.64 30.23
N ALA A 203 -24.30 13.67 30.00
CA ALA A 203 -24.67 12.27 29.77
C ALA A 203 -23.84 11.30 30.65
N PRO A 204 -24.10 11.22 31.97
CA PRO A 204 -23.31 10.40 32.90
C PRO A 204 -23.22 8.92 32.48
N ILE A 205 -24.33 8.36 31.98
CA ILE A 205 -24.38 6.98 31.49
C ILE A 205 -23.46 6.79 30.28
N ALA A 206 -23.41 7.77 29.36
CA ALA A 206 -22.53 7.70 28.20
C ALA A 206 -21.06 7.79 28.63
N SER A 207 -20.71 8.73 29.50
CA SER A 207 -19.34 8.87 30.01
C SER A 207 -18.85 7.61 30.73
N GLU A 208 -19.66 7.05 31.62
CA GLU A 208 -19.36 5.79 32.33
C GLU A 208 -19.18 4.62 31.35
N THR A 209 -20.06 4.51 30.35
CA THR A 209 -19.93 3.47 29.31
C THR A 209 -18.61 3.62 28.55
N LEU A 210 -18.23 4.85 28.19
CA LEU A 210 -16.98 5.11 27.48
C LEU A 210 -15.75 4.78 28.32
N GLN A 211 -15.78 5.04 29.63
CA GLN A 211 -14.69 4.67 30.55
C GLN A 211 -14.54 3.15 30.66
N ARG A 212 -15.66 2.42 30.81
CA ARG A 212 -15.67 0.95 30.84
C ARG A 212 -15.14 0.34 29.55
N VAL A 213 -15.57 0.85 28.39
CA VAL A 213 -15.05 0.43 27.09
C VAL A 213 -13.57 0.78 26.93
N ALA A 214 -13.12 1.93 27.44
CA ALA A 214 -11.71 2.32 27.39
C ALA A 214 -10.80 1.35 28.16
N ALA A 215 -11.26 0.80 29.29
CA ALA A 215 -10.54 -0.25 30.02
C ALA A 215 -10.32 -1.52 29.17
N LEU A 216 -11.29 -1.90 28.34
CA LEU A 216 -11.12 -3.02 27.40
C LEU A 216 -10.02 -2.72 26.36
N TYR A 217 -10.01 -1.50 25.81
CA TYR A 217 -8.99 -1.09 24.84
C TYR A 217 -7.58 -1.02 25.45
N ALA A 218 -7.46 -0.70 26.74
CA ALA A 218 -6.17 -0.74 27.44
C ALA A 218 -5.61 -2.17 27.47
N ILE A 219 -6.42 -3.16 27.85
CA ILE A 219 -6.04 -4.58 27.84
C ILE A 219 -5.67 -5.04 26.42
N GLU A 220 -6.50 -4.70 25.41
CA GLU A 220 -6.24 -5.07 24.02
C GLU A 220 -4.92 -4.50 23.47
N THR A 221 -4.51 -3.33 23.97
CA THR A 221 -3.23 -2.71 23.59
C THR A 221 -2.04 -3.54 24.09
N GLU A 222 -2.12 -4.09 25.29
CA GLU A 222 -1.05 -4.88 25.90
C GLU A 222 -0.87 -6.26 25.24
N ILE A 223 -1.97 -6.88 24.83
CA ILE A 223 -1.96 -8.22 24.22
C ILE A 223 -1.83 -8.20 22.69
N ARG A 224 -1.75 -7.03 22.06
CA ARG A 224 -1.62 -6.92 20.61
C ARG A 224 -0.33 -7.55 20.12
N GLY A 225 -0.42 -8.30 19.02
CA GLY A 225 0.69 -9.07 18.43
C GLY A 225 1.00 -10.38 19.15
N LYS A 226 0.30 -10.69 20.25
CA LYS A 226 0.43 -11.99 20.92
C LYS A 226 -0.42 -13.05 20.20
N PRO A 227 -0.02 -14.34 20.29
CA PRO A 227 -0.81 -15.45 19.75
C PRO A 227 -2.25 -15.52 20.30
N PRO A 228 -3.20 -16.11 19.56
CA PRO A 228 -4.61 -16.16 19.95
C PRO A 228 -4.87 -16.78 21.32
N GLU A 229 -4.14 -17.82 21.70
CA GLU A 229 -4.28 -18.51 22.98
C GLU A 229 -3.88 -17.63 24.16
N VAL A 230 -2.82 -16.83 24.01
CA VAL A 230 -2.37 -15.86 25.03
C VAL A 230 -3.40 -14.75 25.16
N ARG A 231 -3.87 -14.21 24.03
CA ARG A 231 -4.92 -13.17 24.01
C ARG A 231 -6.18 -13.65 24.71
N ARG A 232 -6.63 -14.87 24.39
CA ARG A 232 -7.79 -15.50 25.03
C ARG A 232 -7.59 -15.64 26.54
N ALA A 233 -6.45 -16.15 27.00
CA ALA A 233 -6.20 -16.31 28.43
C ALA A 233 -6.31 -14.99 29.21
N VAL A 234 -5.65 -13.92 28.73
CA VAL A 234 -5.73 -12.59 29.35
C VAL A 234 -7.16 -12.04 29.31
N ARG A 235 -7.88 -12.22 28.21
CA ARG A 235 -9.27 -11.77 28.10
C ARG A 235 -10.20 -12.48 29.08
N GLN A 236 -10.01 -13.77 29.34
CA GLN A 236 -10.81 -14.50 30.33
C GLN A 236 -10.55 -13.98 31.75
N GLU A 237 -9.29 -13.65 32.08
CA GLU A 237 -8.91 -13.15 33.40
C GLU A 237 -9.34 -11.69 33.62
N GLN A 238 -9.10 -10.82 32.63
CA GLN A 238 -9.20 -9.38 32.80
C GLN A 238 -10.41 -8.75 32.08
N SER A 239 -10.65 -9.11 30.81
CA SER A 239 -11.70 -8.47 30.00
C SER A 239 -13.10 -9.00 30.32
N ARG A 240 -13.24 -10.31 30.58
CA ARG A 240 -14.53 -10.96 30.82
C ARG A 240 -15.27 -10.36 32.03
N PRO A 241 -14.65 -10.18 33.21
CA PRO A 241 -15.32 -9.53 34.34
C PRO A 241 -15.84 -8.13 34.00
N LEU A 242 -15.06 -7.33 33.26
CA LEU A 242 -15.43 -5.97 32.85
C LEU A 242 -16.61 -5.96 31.87
N VAL A 243 -16.63 -6.90 30.92
CA VAL A 243 -17.70 -7.03 29.93
C VAL A 243 -19.00 -7.49 30.59
N ASP A 244 -18.92 -8.48 31.49
CA ASP A 244 -20.10 -8.99 32.20
C ASP A 244 -20.72 -7.91 33.11
N ASP A 245 -19.88 -7.17 33.85
CA ASP A 245 -20.31 -6.03 34.67
C ASP A 245 -20.91 -4.90 33.81
N LEU A 246 -20.28 -4.55 32.69
CA LEU A 246 -20.82 -3.55 31.76
C LEU A 246 -22.21 -3.95 31.23
N PHE A 247 -22.41 -5.18 30.79
CA PHE A 247 -23.71 -5.61 30.26
C PHE A 247 -24.80 -5.71 31.34
N ALA A 248 -24.44 -6.13 32.56
CA ALA A 248 -25.36 -6.11 33.70
C ALA A 248 -25.79 -4.66 34.02
N TRP A 249 -24.83 -3.76 34.16
CA TRP A 249 -25.07 -2.35 34.44
C TRP A 249 -25.90 -1.66 33.36
N LEU A 250 -25.61 -1.90 32.07
CA LEU A 250 -26.39 -1.37 30.95
C LEU A 250 -27.86 -1.85 31.00
N THR A 251 -28.09 -3.11 31.36
CA THR A 251 -29.43 -3.68 31.49
C THR A 251 -30.22 -2.98 32.61
N GLU A 252 -29.59 -2.77 33.77
CA GLU A 252 -30.20 -2.02 34.87
C GLU A 252 -30.51 -0.57 34.48
N ARG A 253 -29.57 0.11 33.82
CA ARG A 253 -29.77 1.50 33.37
C ARG A 253 -30.92 1.59 32.37
N LEU A 254 -31.03 0.65 31.43
CA LEU A 254 -32.11 0.65 30.44
C LEU A 254 -33.50 0.62 31.10
N ALA A 255 -33.68 -0.13 32.19
CA ALA A 255 -34.95 -0.22 32.91
C ALA A 255 -35.39 1.11 33.54
N THR A 256 -34.45 2.01 33.81
CA THR A 256 -34.72 3.33 34.43
C THR A 256 -34.96 4.45 33.42
N LEU A 257 -34.68 4.20 32.13
CA LEU A 257 -34.71 5.24 31.09
C LEU A 257 -36.04 5.24 30.33
N PRO A 258 -36.52 6.43 29.91
CA PRO A 258 -37.62 6.51 28.95
C PRO A 258 -37.27 5.76 27.66
N GLY A 259 -38.19 4.91 27.21
CA GLY A 259 -37.97 4.02 26.07
C GLY A 259 -37.48 4.73 24.81
N GLY A 260 -37.98 5.93 24.51
CA GLY A 260 -37.60 6.70 23.32
C GLY A 260 -36.26 7.45 23.43
N SER A 261 -35.64 7.52 24.61
CA SER A 261 -34.44 8.37 24.81
C SER A 261 -33.26 7.91 23.95
N PRO A 262 -32.43 8.85 23.42
CA PRO A 262 -31.23 8.51 22.66
C PRO A 262 -30.28 7.57 23.43
N THR A 263 -30.12 7.76 24.73
CA THR A 263 -29.35 6.85 25.60
C THR A 263 -29.95 5.45 25.63
N ALA A 264 -31.27 5.30 25.78
CA ALA A 264 -31.91 3.99 25.74
C ALA A 264 -31.76 3.29 24.38
N GLN A 265 -31.73 4.05 23.28
CA GLN A 265 -31.46 3.52 21.94
C GLN A 265 -30.03 2.98 21.82
N ALA A 266 -29.02 3.72 22.28
CA ALA A 266 -27.62 3.28 22.30
C ALA A 266 -27.41 2.04 23.17
N ILE A 267 -28.06 1.98 24.35
CA ILE A 267 -28.00 0.79 25.22
C ILE A 267 -28.66 -0.42 24.54
N ARG A 268 -29.85 -0.26 23.95
CA ARG A 268 -30.49 -1.34 23.20
C ARG A 268 -29.65 -1.81 22.03
N TYR A 269 -28.96 -0.90 21.35
CA TYR A 269 -28.01 -1.28 20.30
C TYR A 269 -26.93 -2.21 20.87
N ALA A 270 -26.26 -1.85 21.97
CA ALA A 270 -25.26 -2.72 22.60
C ALA A 270 -25.85 -4.09 23.01
N LEU A 271 -27.01 -4.10 23.68
CA LEU A 271 -27.66 -5.33 24.16
C LEU A 271 -28.10 -6.26 23.01
N ASN A 272 -28.68 -5.70 21.95
CA ASN A 272 -29.12 -6.45 20.76
C ASN A 272 -27.97 -7.09 19.97
N HIS A 273 -26.73 -6.69 20.25
CA HIS A 273 -25.51 -7.21 19.62
C HIS A 273 -24.62 -7.96 20.61
N ARG A 274 -25.07 -8.18 21.86
CA ARG A 274 -24.26 -8.79 22.93
C ARG A 274 -23.58 -10.07 22.47
N GLU A 275 -24.32 -10.99 21.86
CA GLU A 275 -23.79 -12.30 21.44
C GLU A 275 -22.55 -12.18 20.55
N GLY A 276 -22.55 -11.30 19.55
CA GLY A 276 -21.39 -11.09 18.69
C GLY A 276 -20.32 -10.17 19.30
N LEU A 277 -20.70 -9.26 20.20
CA LEU A 277 -19.77 -8.37 20.91
C LEU A 277 -18.90 -9.11 21.94
N VAL A 278 -19.38 -10.22 22.52
CA VAL A 278 -18.63 -10.98 23.53
C VAL A 278 -17.71 -12.04 22.93
N ARG A 279 -17.83 -12.39 21.63
CA ARG A 279 -17.06 -13.47 21.01
C ARG A 279 -15.55 -13.28 21.08
N PHE A 280 -15.06 -12.03 21.11
CA PHE A 280 -13.64 -11.75 21.26
C PHE A 280 -13.06 -12.31 22.57
N LEU A 281 -13.86 -12.44 23.63
CA LEU A 281 -13.42 -13.03 24.89
C LEU A 281 -12.98 -14.49 24.71
N ASP A 282 -13.69 -15.23 23.86
CA ASP A 282 -13.53 -16.66 23.72
C ASP A 282 -12.62 -17.06 22.55
N ASP A 283 -12.40 -16.17 21.59
CA ASP A 283 -11.53 -16.39 20.43
C ASP A 283 -10.50 -15.26 20.26
N GLY A 284 -9.23 -15.59 20.48
CA GLY A 284 -8.10 -14.67 20.38
C GLY A 284 -7.83 -14.09 18.98
N ARG A 285 -8.45 -14.66 17.93
CA ARG A 285 -8.32 -14.17 16.54
C ARG A 285 -9.20 -12.96 16.26
N ILE A 286 -10.25 -12.76 17.08
CA ILE A 286 -11.21 -11.67 16.93
C ILE A 286 -10.62 -10.39 17.51
N GLU A 287 -10.57 -9.34 16.69
CA GLU A 287 -10.20 -8.00 17.15
C GLU A 287 -11.38 -7.34 17.86
N LEU A 288 -11.14 -6.34 18.71
CA LEU A 288 -12.22 -5.57 19.34
C LEU A 288 -12.99 -4.70 18.32
N ASP A 289 -12.37 -4.37 17.19
CA ASP A 289 -12.93 -3.50 16.16
C ASP A 289 -12.66 -3.95 14.72
N THR A 290 -13.39 -3.34 13.78
CA THR A 290 -13.32 -3.54 12.33
C THR A 290 -12.38 -2.56 11.65
N ASN A 291 -11.44 -1.93 12.38
CA ASN A 291 -10.60 -0.87 11.82
C ASN A 291 -9.82 -1.31 10.57
N THR A 292 -9.48 -2.59 10.44
CA THR A 292 -8.80 -3.13 9.26
C THR A 292 -9.59 -2.86 7.98
N VAL A 293 -10.88 -3.20 7.94
CA VAL A 293 -11.70 -2.99 6.75
C VAL A 293 -12.08 -1.52 6.56
N GLU A 294 -12.31 -0.79 7.66
CA GLU A 294 -12.57 0.67 7.61
C GLU A 294 -11.39 1.43 6.97
N ARG A 295 -10.16 1.07 7.34
CA ARG A 295 -8.93 1.64 6.73
C ARG A 295 -8.82 1.29 5.25
N ALA A 296 -9.16 0.06 4.87
CA ALA A 296 -9.13 -0.38 3.48
C ALA A 296 -10.20 0.34 2.63
N ILE A 297 -11.36 0.68 3.20
CA ILE A 297 -12.44 1.40 2.52
C ILE A 297 -12.12 2.90 2.35
N ARG A 298 -11.34 3.51 3.25
CA ARG A 298 -11.08 4.96 3.24
C ARG A 298 -10.57 5.51 1.89
N PRO A 299 -9.66 4.84 1.16
CA PRO A 299 -9.27 5.21 -0.21
C PRO A 299 -10.43 5.26 -1.21
N ILE A 300 -11.44 4.38 -1.11
CA ILE A 300 -12.65 4.45 -1.94
C ILE A 300 -13.42 5.76 -1.64
N CYS A 301 -13.55 6.13 -0.36
CA CYS A 301 -14.19 7.37 0.05
C CYS A 301 -13.44 8.61 -0.47
N LEU A 302 -12.10 8.60 -0.48
CA LEU A 302 -11.29 9.67 -1.04
C LEU A 302 -11.43 9.75 -2.57
N SER A 303 -11.34 8.60 -3.24
CA SER A 303 -11.53 8.50 -4.69
C SER A 303 -12.92 9.00 -5.09
N ARG A 304 -13.98 8.68 -4.34
CA ARG A 304 -15.34 9.21 -4.54
C ARG A 304 -15.42 10.74 -4.44
N LYS A 305 -14.62 11.36 -3.56
CA LYS A 305 -14.59 12.83 -3.43
C LYS A 305 -13.94 13.49 -4.64
N ASN A 306 -12.98 12.80 -5.28
CA ASN A 306 -12.20 13.34 -6.40
C ASN A 306 -12.75 12.96 -7.77
N ALA A 307 -13.34 11.77 -7.90
CA ALA A 307 -13.94 11.23 -9.11
C ALA A 307 -15.46 11.26 -8.98
N LEU A 308 -16.13 11.98 -9.88
CA LEU A 308 -17.57 12.25 -9.80
C LEU A 308 -18.43 10.95 -9.77
N PHE A 309 -18.09 9.95 -10.58
CA PHE A 309 -18.87 8.70 -10.72
C PHE A 309 -18.12 7.60 -11.48
N ALA A 310 -18.57 6.36 -11.30
CA ALA A 310 -18.27 5.24 -12.20
C ALA A 310 -19.16 5.29 -13.46
N SER A 311 -18.66 4.78 -14.59
CA SER A 311 -19.41 4.72 -15.86
C SER A 311 -20.34 3.51 -15.91
N GLY A 312 -21.41 3.53 -15.12
CA GLY A 312 -22.34 2.40 -14.98
C GLY A 312 -21.80 1.29 -14.08
N ASP A 313 -22.58 0.21 -13.98
CA ASP A 313 -22.32 -0.92 -13.07
C ASP A 313 -20.99 -1.63 -13.41
N ASP A 314 -20.70 -1.82 -14.70
CA ASP A 314 -19.41 -2.35 -15.17
C ASP A 314 -18.24 -1.44 -14.76
N GLY A 315 -18.44 -0.12 -14.82
CA GLY A 315 -17.45 0.84 -14.35
C GLY A 315 -17.23 0.74 -12.83
N GLY A 316 -18.28 0.44 -12.07
CA GLY A 316 -18.21 0.16 -10.64
C GLY A 316 -17.41 -1.09 -10.34
N ALA A 317 -17.68 -2.18 -11.07
CA ALA A 317 -16.95 -3.45 -10.97
C ALA A 317 -15.46 -3.30 -11.29
N ARG A 318 -15.12 -2.59 -12.38
CA ARG A 318 -13.73 -2.29 -12.75
C ARG A 318 -13.01 -1.48 -11.68
N TRP A 319 -13.68 -0.48 -11.10
CA TRP A 319 -13.11 0.29 -9.99
C TRP A 319 -12.84 -0.61 -8.78
N ALA A 320 -13.83 -1.40 -8.35
CA ALA A 320 -13.66 -2.37 -7.26
C ALA A 320 -12.47 -3.32 -7.51
N ALA A 321 -12.34 -3.87 -8.71
CA ALA A 321 -11.23 -4.76 -9.08
C ALA A 321 -9.85 -4.08 -8.93
N VAL A 322 -9.67 -2.89 -9.53
CA VAL A 322 -8.39 -2.18 -9.46
C VAL A 322 -8.07 -1.74 -8.03
N ALA A 323 -9.07 -1.24 -7.29
CA ALA A 323 -8.88 -0.86 -5.90
C ALA A 323 -8.46 -2.04 -5.02
N SER A 324 -8.97 -3.24 -5.30
CA SER A 324 -8.61 -4.46 -4.54
C SER A 324 -7.11 -4.74 -4.62
N LEU A 325 -6.54 -4.68 -5.82
CA LEU A 325 -5.10 -4.90 -6.01
C LEU A 325 -4.26 -3.74 -5.48
N VAL A 326 -4.67 -2.49 -5.71
CA VAL A 326 -3.96 -1.31 -5.20
C VAL A 326 -3.87 -1.34 -3.68
N GLU A 327 -5.00 -1.56 -3.00
CA GLU A 327 -5.02 -1.55 -1.53
C GLU A 327 -4.33 -2.80 -0.96
N THR A 328 -4.42 -3.96 -1.63
CA THR A 328 -3.63 -5.12 -1.23
C THR A 328 -2.13 -4.91 -1.43
N CYS A 329 -1.69 -4.20 -2.49
CA CYS A 329 -0.28 -3.81 -2.65
C CYS A 329 0.18 -2.96 -1.45
N LYS A 330 -0.58 -1.91 -1.12
CA LYS A 330 -0.29 -1.04 0.02
C LYS A 330 -0.22 -1.81 1.35
N LEU A 331 -1.14 -2.74 1.60
CA LEU A 331 -1.15 -3.58 2.80
C LEU A 331 0.12 -4.45 2.93
N ASN A 332 0.72 -4.84 1.80
CA ASN A 332 1.91 -5.67 1.71
C ASN A 332 3.22 -4.86 1.52
N GLY A 333 3.16 -3.53 1.54
CA GLY A 333 4.33 -2.67 1.31
C GLY A 333 4.90 -2.77 -0.11
N VAL A 334 4.04 -3.11 -1.08
CA VAL A 334 4.38 -3.21 -2.50
C VAL A 334 4.06 -1.90 -3.19
N ASP A 335 5.00 -1.40 -4.00
CA ASP A 335 4.74 -0.27 -4.89
C ASP A 335 3.75 -0.68 -5.98
N PRO A 336 2.52 -0.11 -6.01
CA PRO A 336 1.53 -0.47 -7.02
C PRO A 336 2.02 -0.21 -8.44
N GLN A 337 2.85 0.82 -8.68
CA GLN A 337 3.33 1.12 -10.04
C GLN A 337 4.16 -0.04 -10.61
N ARG A 338 5.16 -0.51 -9.86
CA ARG A 338 6.01 -1.63 -10.27
C ARG A 338 5.21 -2.92 -10.40
N TYR A 339 4.35 -3.21 -9.43
CA TYR A 339 3.51 -4.40 -9.43
C TYR A 339 2.58 -4.45 -10.65
N PHE A 340 1.80 -3.41 -10.92
CA PHE A 340 0.88 -3.39 -12.07
C PHE A 340 1.64 -3.48 -13.40
N THR A 341 2.80 -2.84 -13.51
CA THR A 341 3.63 -2.91 -14.72
C THR A 341 4.06 -4.35 -15.02
N ASP A 342 4.62 -5.05 -14.03
CA ASP A 342 5.09 -6.42 -14.18
C ASP A 342 3.92 -7.40 -14.36
N MET A 343 2.88 -7.30 -13.53
CA MET A 343 1.70 -8.14 -13.62
C MET A 343 1.02 -8.05 -15.00
N LEU A 344 0.75 -6.83 -15.49
CA LEU A 344 0.16 -6.65 -16.83
C LEU A 344 1.07 -7.20 -17.92
N THR A 345 2.38 -7.01 -17.79
CA THR A 345 3.37 -7.57 -18.73
C THR A 345 3.32 -9.09 -18.74
N ARG A 346 3.28 -9.74 -17.58
CA ARG A 346 3.19 -11.20 -17.47
C ARG A 346 1.89 -11.71 -18.08
N LEU A 347 0.75 -11.09 -17.76
CA LEU A 347 -0.57 -11.48 -18.27
C LEU A 347 -0.64 -11.42 -19.81
N VAL A 348 -0.21 -10.29 -20.39
CA VAL A 348 -0.17 -10.07 -21.84
C VAL A 348 0.76 -11.05 -22.57
N ASN A 349 1.80 -11.55 -21.89
CA ASN A 349 2.69 -12.59 -22.42
C ASN A 349 2.19 -14.03 -22.16
N GLY A 350 0.91 -14.21 -21.83
CA GLY A 350 0.27 -15.52 -21.72
C GLY A 350 0.54 -16.24 -20.40
N TRP A 351 0.60 -15.50 -19.28
CA TRP A 351 0.79 -16.11 -17.97
C TRP A 351 -0.29 -17.19 -17.70
N PRO A 352 0.09 -18.43 -17.39
CA PRO A 352 -0.87 -19.51 -17.28
C PRO A 352 -1.73 -19.38 -16.02
N ASN A 353 -3.03 -19.65 -16.16
CA ASN A 353 -3.97 -19.60 -15.03
C ASN A 353 -3.59 -20.55 -13.88
N SER A 354 -2.87 -21.64 -14.16
CA SER A 354 -2.35 -22.56 -13.13
C SER A 354 -1.28 -21.94 -12.22
N ARG A 355 -0.65 -20.83 -12.64
CA ARG A 355 0.39 -20.10 -11.88
C ARG A 355 -0.10 -18.73 -11.40
N ILE A 356 -1.41 -18.49 -11.40
CA ILE A 356 -1.95 -17.17 -11.06
C ILE A 356 -1.65 -16.75 -9.61
N ASP A 357 -1.43 -17.72 -8.71
CA ASP A 357 -1.03 -17.47 -7.32
C ASP A 357 0.32 -16.74 -7.20
N GLU A 358 1.21 -16.91 -8.17
CA GLU A 358 2.50 -16.22 -8.23
C GLU A 358 2.33 -14.73 -8.50
N LEU A 359 1.20 -14.31 -9.09
CA LEU A 359 0.89 -12.90 -9.34
C LEU A 359 0.33 -12.19 -8.11
N MET A 360 0.10 -12.87 -6.98
CA MET A 360 -0.42 -12.20 -5.79
C MET A 360 0.58 -11.15 -5.25
N PRO A 361 0.12 -9.98 -4.75
CA PRO A 361 1.03 -8.92 -4.31
C PRO A 361 2.07 -9.37 -3.27
N TRP A 362 1.69 -10.25 -2.34
CA TRP A 362 2.62 -10.79 -1.33
C TRP A 362 3.65 -11.78 -1.89
N ARG A 363 3.33 -12.51 -2.97
CA ARG A 363 4.28 -13.39 -3.67
C ARG A 363 5.26 -12.56 -4.47
N TRP A 364 4.76 -11.58 -5.22
CA TRP A 364 5.58 -10.61 -5.94
C TRP A 364 6.57 -9.88 -5.01
N ALA A 365 6.11 -9.44 -3.83
CA ALA A 365 6.97 -8.82 -2.82
C ALA A 365 8.10 -9.74 -2.33
N ALA A 366 7.82 -11.04 -2.18
CA ALA A 366 8.81 -12.02 -1.75
C ALA A 366 9.85 -12.28 -2.85
N GLU A 367 9.42 -12.38 -4.11
CA GLU A 367 10.31 -12.51 -5.28
C GLU A 367 11.24 -11.30 -5.39
N GLU A 368 10.70 -10.08 -5.28
CA GLU A 368 11.47 -8.84 -5.35
C GLU A 368 12.50 -8.70 -4.22
N ARG A 369 12.15 -9.11 -2.99
CA ARG A 369 13.11 -9.14 -1.89
C ARG A 369 14.22 -10.17 -2.13
N ALA A 370 13.89 -11.32 -2.73
CA ALA A 370 14.86 -12.34 -3.06
C ALA A 370 15.81 -11.87 -4.18
N SER A 371 15.30 -11.22 -5.23
CA SER A 371 16.11 -10.68 -6.32
C SER A 371 16.99 -9.52 -5.86
N ALA A 372 16.46 -8.56 -5.09
CA ALA A 372 17.23 -7.44 -4.55
C ALA A 372 18.40 -7.91 -3.66
N SER A 373 18.22 -8.96 -2.85
CA SER A 373 19.31 -9.52 -2.03
C SER A 373 20.47 -10.11 -2.84
N THR A 374 20.21 -10.49 -4.09
CA THR A 374 21.22 -10.99 -5.03
C THR A 374 21.93 -9.83 -5.71
N ASP A 375 21.16 -8.83 -6.17
CA ASP A 375 21.67 -7.64 -6.85
C ASP A 375 22.51 -6.76 -5.91
N ASP A 376 22.11 -6.59 -4.64
CA ASP A 376 22.88 -5.86 -3.62
C ASP A 376 24.28 -6.48 -3.39
N ARG A 377 24.39 -7.82 -3.47
CA ARG A 377 25.69 -8.50 -3.33
C ARG A 377 26.58 -8.29 -4.55
N GLU A 378 25.99 -8.25 -5.74
CA GLU A 378 26.72 -8.00 -6.99
C GLU A 378 27.09 -6.52 -7.15
N GLY A 379 26.18 -5.59 -6.82
CA GLY A 379 26.41 -4.15 -6.81
C GLY A 379 27.46 -3.71 -5.77
N LEU A 380 27.47 -4.33 -4.59
CA LEU A 380 28.52 -4.14 -3.59
C LEU A 380 29.89 -4.63 -4.12
N GLN A 381 29.91 -5.80 -4.77
CA GLN A 381 31.13 -6.37 -5.34
C GLN A 381 31.65 -5.54 -6.53
N ALA A 382 30.77 -5.00 -7.37
CA ALA A 382 31.11 -4.09 -8.45
C ALA A 382 31.66 -2.75 -7.92
N SER A 383 31.02 -2.16 -6.91
CA SER A 383 31.46 -0.90 -6.29
C SER A 383 32.85 -1.02 -5.66
N LEU A 384 33.12 -2.12 -4.95
CA LEU A 384 34.44 -2.41 -4.37
C LEU A 384 35.51 -2.60 -5.45
N THR A 385 35.13 -3.16 -6.60
CA THR A 385 36.04 -3.36 -7.73
C THR A 385 36.34 -2.05 -8.46
N THR A 386 35.33 -1.19 -8.64
CA THR A 386 35.50 0.17 -9.18
C THR A 386 36.40 1.01 -8.29
N LEU A 387 36.23 0.95 -6.97
CA LEU A 387 37.11 1.64 -6.02
C LEU A 387 38.56 1.15 -6.09
N ARG A 388 38.77 -0.17 -6.25
CA ARG A 388 40.11 -0.75 -6.46
C ARG A 388 40.78 -0.15 -7.69
N GLN A 389 40.05 -0.10 -8.80
CA GLN A 389 40.56 0.39 -10.08
C GLN A 389 40.82 1.90 -10.05
N PHE A 390 39.90 2.67 -9.48
CA PHE A 390 40.00 4.12 -9.37
C PHE A 390 41.18 4.54 -8.49
N LEU A 391 41.34 3.91 -7.33
CA LEU A 391 42.40 4.23 -6.37
C LEU A 391 43.73 3.50 -6.65
N ARG A 392 43.78 2.67 -7.70
CA ARG A 392 44.95 1.85 -8.10
C ARG A 392 45.57 1.09 -6.93
N THR A 393 44.73 0.54 -6.05
CA THR A 393 45.14 -0.21 -4.86
C THR A 393 45.00 -1.71 -5.06
N ASP A 394 45.75 -2.52 -4.31
CA ASP A 394 45.47 -3.94 -4.19
C ASP A 394 44.30 -4.20 -3.20
N TYR A 395 43.85 -5.46 -3.10
CA TYR A 395 42.75 -5.81 -2.19
C TYR A 395 43.09 -5.60 -0.71
N ARG A 396 44.37 -5.56 -0.33
CA ARG A 396 44.77 -5.28 1.06
C ARG A 396 44.65 -3.80 1.36
N GLY A 397 45.12 -2.93 0.47
CA GLY A 397 44.93 -1.49 0.59
C GLY A 397 43.45 -1.07 0.52
N LEU A 398 42.62 -1.79 -0.24
CA LEU A 398 41.17 -1.56 -0.20
C LEU A 398 40.53 -1.96 1.13
N VAL A 399 41.01 -3.04 1.76
CA VAL A 399 40.61 -3.41 3.13
C VAL A 399 41.03 -2.35 4.14
N THR A 400 42.25 -1.82 4.03
CA THR A 400 42.73 -0.72 4.87
C THR A 400 41.87 0.54 4.71
N LEU A 401 41.57 0.93 3.47
CA LEU A 401 40.71 2.08 3.17
C LEU A 401 39.31 1.94 3.76
N VAL A 402 38.67 0.77 3.62
CA VAL A 402 37.35 0.50 4.19
C VAL A 402 37.40 0.38 5.73
N ALA A 403 38.54 0.01 6.30
CA ALA A 403 38.74 -0.01 7.75
C ALA A 403 38.85 1.41 8.32
N GLU A 404 39.65 2.26 7.68
CA GLU A 404 39.99 3.60 8.15
C GLU A 404 38.91 4.65 7.79
N TRP A 405 38.20 4.47 6.67
CA TRP A 405 37.18 5.42 6.20
C TRP A 405 35.76 4.93 6.48
N GLY A 406 35.27 5.24 7.69
CA GLY A 406 33.95 4.79 8.17
C GLY A 406 32.77 5.23 7.29
N GLU A 407 32.82 6.41 6.68
CA GLU A 407 31.76 6.91 5.79
C GLU A 407 31.71 6.15 4.46
N LEU A 408 32.87 5.83 3.86
CA LEU A 408 32.93 4.97 2.68
C LEU A 408 32.38 3.57 3.01
N ARG A 409 32.72 3.03 4.19
CA ARG A 409 32.22 1.74 4.65
C ARG A 409 30.68 1.74 4.82
N LYS A 410 30.12 2.81 5.38
CA LYS A 410 28.67 3.00 5.51
C LYS A 410 28.00 3.16 4.15
N ALA A 411 28.57 3.97 3.25
CA ALA A 411 28.06 4.18 1.90
C ALA A 411 28.02 2.88 1.07
N LEU A 412 28.96 1.97 1.33
CA LEU A 412 29.00 0.63 0.75
C LEU A 412 28.12 -0.40 1.51
N GLY A 413 27.38 0.00 2.55
CA GLY A 413 26.52 -0.91 3.33
C GLY A 413 27.27 -2.02 4.09
N LEU A 414 28.56 -1.84 4.36
CA LEU A 414 29.41 -2.85 5.00
C LEU A 414 29.36 -2.72 6.53
N TRP A 415 28.75 -3.68 7.21
CA TRP A 415 28.71 -3.72 8.69
C TRP A 415 30.04 -4.16 9.33
N LYS A 416 30.92 -4.82 8.56
CA LYS A 416 32.27 -5.21 8.95
C LYS A 416 33.24 -5.03 7.79
N VAL A 417 34.52 -4.89 8.11
CA VAL A 417 35.58 -4.85 7.10
C VAL A 417 35.75 -6.26 6.50
N PRO A 418 35.53 -6.46 5.19
CA PRO A 418 35.72 -7.76 4.55
C PRO A 418 37.19 -8.14 4.50
N HIS A 419 37.51 -9.43 4.55
CA HIS A 419 38.89 -9.90 4.42
C HIS A 419 39.36 -9.83 2.95
N TYR A 420 40.65 -9.57 2.71
CA TYR A 420 41.18 -9.33 1.36
C TYR A 420 40.98 -10.52 0.42
N SER A 421 41.03 -11.76 0.93
CA SER A 421 40.80 -12.98 0.14
C SER A 421 39.35 -13.11 -0.35
N THR A 422 38.38 -12.62 0.44
CA THR A 422 36.96 -12.58 0.06
C THR A 422 36.75 -11.64 -1.12
N LEU A 423 37.41 -10.49 -1.12
CA LEU A 423 37.36 -9.52 -2.22
C LEU A 423 38.06 -10.05 -3.48
N ALA A 424 39.21 -10.69 -3.32
CA ALA A 424 39.95 -11.30 -4.42
C ALA A 424 39.16 -12.43 -5.10
N TYR A 425 38.48 -13.28 -4.31
CA TYR A 425 37.64 -14.35 -4.84
C TYR A 425 36.41 -13.81 -5.59
N ALA A 426 35.73 -12.81 -5.02
CA ALA A 426 34.59 -12.15 -5.65
C ALA A 426 34.96 -11.54 -7.00
N ALA A 427 36.10 -10.86 -7.09
CA ALA A 427 36.55 -10.24 -8.32
C ALA A 427 36.93 -11.25 -9.42
N ARG A 428 37.55 -12.39 -9.06
CA ARG A 428 37.86 -13.45 -10.04
C ARG A 428 36.61 -14.08 -10.65
N ARG A 429 35.52 -14.12 -9.88
CA ARG A 429 34.22 -14.64 -10.33
C ARG A 429 33.50 -13.69 -11.27
N LEU A 430 33.67 -12.38 -11.10
CA LEU A 430 32.83 -11.36 -11.72
C LEU A 430 33.49 -10.55 -12.86
N LEU A 431 34.82 -10.57 -12.98
CA LEU A 431 35.52 -9.77 -14.00
C LEU A 431 35.89 -10.57 -15.27
N PRO A 432 35.86 -9.93 -16.46
CA PRO A 432 36.34 -10.52 -17.70
C PRO A 432 37.79 -11.00 -17.60
N GLU A 433 38.15 -12.04 -18.37
CA GLU A 433 39.48 -12.68 -18.36
C GLU A 433 40.68 -11.71 -18.46
N ALA A 434 40.53 -10.59 -19.17
CA ALA A 434 41.59 -9.59 -19.35
C ALA A 434 42.03 -8.87 -18.06
N GLU A 435 41.20 -8.84 -17.02
CA GLU A 435 41.51 -8.19 -15.72
C GLU A 435 41.92 -9.19 -14.63
N LYS A 436 42.00 -10.49 -14.94
CA LYS A 436 42.37 -11.55 -14.00
C LYS A 436 43.89 -11.64 -13.74
N GLY A 437 44.71 -11.00 -14.57
CA GLY A 437 46.18 -11.03 -14.49
C GLY A 437 46.76 -9.86 -13.70
N GLY A 438 47.07 -10.07 -12.43
CA GLY A 438 47.99 -9.20 -11.68
C GLY A 438 49.43 -9.70 -11.82
N SER A 439 50.26 -8.98 -12.58
CA SER A 439 51.72 -9.18 -12.59
C SER A 439 52.36 -8.20 -11.61
N SER A 440 52.97 -8.75 -10.57
CA SER A 440 53.87 -8.05 -9.66
C SER A 440 55.16 -7.64 -10.38
N THR A 441 55.43 -6.35 -10.46
CA THR A 441 56.78 -5.84 -10.74
C THR A 441 57.09 -4.69 -9.78
N THR A 442 57.78 -5.02 -8.69
CA THR A 442 58.56 -4.07 -7.89
C THR A 442 59.84 -3.73 -8.67
N PRO A 443 60.16 -2.45 -8.92
CA PRO A 443 61.47 -2.08 -9.45
C PRO A 443 62.52 -2.24 -8.34
N ARG A 444 63.48 -3.13 -8.57
CA ARG A 444 64.67 -3.32 -7.74
C ARG A 444 65.63 -2.13 -7.96
N TRP A 445 65.78 -1.25 -6.98
CA TRP A 445 66.83 -0.23 -6.98
C TRP A 445 68.17 -0.88 -6.59
N SER A 446 69.12 -0.87 -7.51
CA SER A 446 70.53 -1.21 -7.27
C SER A 446 71.26 0.01 -6.69
N SER A 447 72.02 -0.23 -5.63
CA SER A 447 72.88 0.73 -4.97
C SER A 447 74.26 0.78 -5.63
N SER A 448 74.70 1.94 -6.14
CA SER A 448 76.11 2.32 -6.24
C SER A 448 76.30 3.78 -6.71
N GLY A 449 76.90 4.61 -5.84
CA GLY A 449 77.62 5.87 -6.13
C GLY A 449 76.76 7.06 -6.59
N GLY A 450 76.86 8.28 -6.08
CA GLY A 450 77.87 8.98 -5.29
C GLY A 450 77.92 10.44 -5.79
N CYS A 451 78.11 11.40 -4.86
CA CYS A 451 78.24 12.86 -5.08
C CYS A 451 76.94 13.61 -5.46
N GLY A 452 76.53 14.73 -4.86
CA GLY A 452 77.12 15.63 -3.86
C GLY A 452 76.45 17.01 -3.99
N SER A 453 76.33 17.75 -2.87
CA SER A 453 76.06 19.21 -2.75
C SER A 453 74.63 19.71 -3.12
N ALA A 454 74.01 20.73 -2.51
CA ALA A 454 74.31 21.60 -1.37
C ALA A 454 73.05 22.43 -0.99
N TRP A 455 72.85 22.64 0.32
CA TRP A 455 72.43 23.87 1.03
C TRP A 455 71.29 24.81 0.52
N ASN A 456 70.19 24.83 1.30
CA ASN A 456 69.77 25.94 2.20
C ASN A 456 68.79 27.08 1.76
N ARG A 457 67.97 27.49 2.74
CA ARG A 457 67.21 28.76 2.99
C ARG A 457 65.77 28.96 2.45
N ASN A 458 64.80 28.74 3.35
CA ASN A 458 63.76 29.63 3.93
C ASN A 458 63.43 31.02 3.29
N PRO A 459 62.33 31.72 3.68
CA PRO A 459 61.02 31.77 3.01
C PRO A 459 60.59 33.21 2.61
N VAL A 460 59.59 33.39 1.73
CA VAL A 460 58.88 34.68 1.56
C VAL A 460 57.40 34.44 1.24
N GLY A 461 56.52 35.14 1.96
CA GLY A 461 55.07 35.05 1.85
C GLY A 461 54.48 35.76 0.62
N GLY A 462 53.20 35.46 0.38
CA GLY A 462 52.37 36.13 -0.62
C GLY A 462 50.90 35.79 -0.39
N VAL A 463 50.15 36.77 0.12
CA VAL A 463 48.71 36.76 0.37
C VAL A 463 47.96 37.05 -0.92
N ILE A 464 46.94 36.23 -1.25
CA ILE A 464 45.83 36.53 -2.16
C ILE A 464 44.64 35.75 -1.56
N GLY A 465 43.52 36.30 -1.10
CA GLY A 465 42.73 37.43 -1.59
C GLY A 465 41.37 36.87 -2.03
N VAL A 466 40.43 36.70 -1.09
CA VAL A 466 39.07 36.15 -1.27
C VAL A 466 38.06 37.29 -1.27
N GLN A 467 37.30 37.46 -2.35
CA GLN A 467 36.08 38.29 -2.52
C GLN A 467 35.42 37.83 -3.86
N ASN A 468 34.11 37.73 -4.10
CA ASN A 468 32.87 38.04 -3.40
C ASN A 468 31.72 37.23 -4.07
N TYR A 469 30.72 36.82 -3.30
CA TYR A 469 29.37 36.45 -3.80
C TYR A 469 28.39 37.61 -3.49
N PRO A 470 27.38 37.89 -4.34
CA PRO A 470 26.36 38.90 -4.03
C PRO A 470 25.21 38.31 -3.16
N PRO A 471 24.57 39.13 -2.30
CA PRO A 471 23.56 38.70 -1.32
C PRO A 471 22.11 39.03 -1.71
N GLY A 472 21.15 38.38 -1.02
CA GLY A 472 19.83 38.96 -0.74
C GLY A 472 18.64 38.02 -0.94
N PHE A 473 18.17 37.37 0.14
CA PHE A 473 16.78 37.52 0.63
C PHE A 473 16.68 36.92 2.04
N GLU A 474 16.20 37.74 2.97
CA GLU A 474 16.16 37.52 4.41
C GLU A 474 15.09 36.52 4.86
N MET A 475 15.41 35.77 5.92
CA MET A 475 14.44 35.07 6.75
C MET A 475 14.02 35.95 7.92
N LEU A 476 12.72 36.03 8.19
CA LEU A 476 12.19 36.44 9.50
C LEU A 476 11.08 35.48 9.98
N PRO A 477 10.83 35.39 11.31
CA PRO A 477 10.29 34.21 11.98
C PRO A 477 8.84 34.35 12.49
N PHE A 478 8.23 33.19 12.77
CA PHE A 478 7.26 32.83 13.84
C PHE A 478 6.12 33.80 14.25
N LEU A 479 4.86 33.31 14.19
CA LEU A 479 3.82 33.64 15.20
C LEU A 479 2.67 32.63 15.20
N GLU A 480 2.55 31.91 16.32
CA GLU A 480 1.34 31.25 16.81
C GLU A 480 0.25 32.28 17.14
N ARG A 481 -1.03 31.98 16.86
CA ARG A 481 -2.15 32.53 17.64
C ARG A 481 -3.35 31.58 17.67
N SER A 482 -3.78 31.31 18.89
CA SER A 482 -4.99 30.63 19.35
C SER A 482 -6.16 31.61 19.57
N GLY A 483 -7.41 31.09 19.50
CA GLY A 483 -8.67 31.73 19.92
C GLY A 483 -9.49 32.26 18.72
N GLY A 484 -10.79 32.04 18.51
CA GLY A 484 -11.90 31.61 19.37
C GLY A 484 -13.04 32.64 19.24
N GLY A 485 -14.25 32.23 18.81
CA GLY A 485 -15.51 32.95 19.06
C GLY A 485 -16.27 33.54 17.86
N ASP A 486 -17.35 32.83 17.48
CA ASP A 486 -18.74 33.26 17.18
C ASP A 486 -19.14 34.26 16.08
N ALA A 487 -20.08 33.73 15.26
CA ALA A 487 -21.33 34.30 14.71
C ALA A 487 -21.29 35.55 13.80
N GLU A 488 -21.80 35.43 12.56
CA GLU A 488 -23.21 35.76 12.24
C GLU A 488 -23.61 35.45 10.78
N ARG A 489 -24.93 35.41 10.61
CA ARG A 489 -25.79 35.05 9.48
C ARG A 489 -25.60 35.88 8.19
N GLY A 490 -25.70 35.19 7.05
CA GLY A 490 -26.69 35.41 5.99
C GLY A 490 -26.69 36.73 5.21
N HIS A 491 -26.40 36.66 3.91
CA HIS A 491 -27.23 37.28 2.87
C HIS A 491 -26.89 36.76 1.47
N ASP A 492 -27.95 36.48 0.70
CA ASP A 492 -28.00 36.18 -0.72
C ASP A 492 -27.36 37.24 -1.61
N CYS A 493 -26.70 36.82 -2.70
CA CYS A 493 -26.84 37.46 -4.01
C CYS A 493 -26.37 36.55 -5.17
N PRO A 494 -26.91 36.76 -6.39
CA PRO A 494 -27.15 35.71 -7.38
C PRO A 494 -26.08 35.57 -8.48
N ASP A 495 -26.15 34.43 -9.16
CA ASP A 495 -25.56 34.14 -10.47
C ASP A 495 -25.87 35.22 -11.53
N PRO A 496 -24.94 35.41 -12.50
CA PRO A 496 -25.32 35.66 -13.87
C PRO A 496 -24.81 34.55 -14.79
N ALA A 497 -25.77 33.92 -15.46
CA ALA A 497 -25.55 33.15 -16.67
C ALA A 497 -24.93 34.01 -17.78
N GLY A 498 -24.10 33.39 -18.63
CA GLY A 498 -23.88 33.86 -20.00
C GLY A 498 -22.52 33.54 -20.60
N SER A 499 -22.49 32.56 -21.51
CA SER A 499 -21.89 32.66 -22.85
C SER A 499 -21.27 31.33 -23.31
N LEU A 500 -22.04 30.63 -24.16
CA LEU A 500 -21.58 29.59 -25.06
C LEU A 500 -20.70 30.20 -26.16
N CYS A 501 -19.50 29.63 -26.34
CA CYS A 501 -18.81 29.40 -27.62
C CYS A 501 -17.73 28.35 -27.39
#